data_AF-A0A852ZXI4-F1
#
_entry.id   AF-A0A852ZXI4-F1
#
_cell.length_a   1.000
_cell.length_b   1.000
_cell.length_c   1.000
_cell.angle_alpha   90.00
_cell.angle_beta   90.00
_cell.angle_gamma   90.00
#
_symmetry.space_group_name_H-M   'P 1'
#
loop_
_entity.id
_entity.type
_entity.pdbx_description
1 polymer ?
#
loop_
_entity_poly.entity_id
_entity_poly.type
_entity_poly.pdbx_seq_one_letter_code
_entity_poly.pdbx_strand_id
1 'polypeptide(L)'
;MKEHDEDLLDLPGDWLSAEDGPGRGPGGGDDVRATSETPAEGETPTEGERQTGGERPTGGERPAEGETPTDGGTPAEQESARGADDRAAARDDRLPPGQKLRRGWPVLHYGPVPRFKPDTWSFQVFGATADGEKHSWDHAAFSALPRAEVHADFHCVTRFSMLDNEWGGVLAATILELAPPAPEVTHVMVWAELGYGSNLRLSDFAAATTIFATHRNGEPLTAEHGFPVRLVVPHLYAWKGPKWVRGVEYLTADRRGFWEERGYHNIGDPWREQRYSYQEGEGEGPAL
;
A
#
# COMPACT_ATOMS: atom_id res chain seq x y z
N MET A 1 24.44 -30.85 34.86
CA MET A 1 24.70 -31.58 33.60
C MET A 1 23.62 -31.14 32.62
N LYS A 2 23.97 -30.19 31.74
CA LYS A 2 23.27 -29.63 30.56
C LYS A 2 21.92 -28.94 30.85
N GLU A 3 21.70 -27.62 30.76
CA GLU A 3 22.27 -26.50 29.97
C GLU A 3 21.96 -26.54 28.45
N HIS A 4 21.49 -25.38 27.95
CA HIS A 4 21.15 -24.95 26.58
C HIS A 4 19.74 -25.30 26.05
N ASP A 5 18.95 -24.41 25.43
CA ASP A 5 19.16 -23.03 24.94
C ASP A 5 17.81 -22.28 24.92
N GLU A 6 17.81 -21.05 25.44
CA GLU A 6 16.86 -20.00 25.09
C GLU A 6 17.58 -19.10 24.08
N ASP A 7 17.27 -19.21 22.79
CA ASP A 7 17.74 -18.27 21.76
C ASP A 7 16.81 -18.35 20.55
N LEU A 8 15.81 -17.45 20.48
CA LEU A 8 15.04 -17.16 19.27
C LEU A 8 14.12 -15.95 19.46
N LEU A 9 14.70 -14.78 19.78
CA LEU A 9 14.08 -13.48 19.55
C LEU A 9 15.17 -12.45 19.29
N ASP A 10 15.71 -12.45 18.07
CA ASP A 10 16.51 -11.34 17.55
C ASP A 10 15.87 -10.84 16.26
N LEU A 11 14.93 -9.91 16.42
CA LEU A 11 14.50 -9.03 15.33
C LEU A 11 15.66 -8.05 15.10
N PRO A 12 16.08 -7.71 13.86
CA PRO A 12 17.08 -6.68 13.65
C PRO A 12 16.48 -5.30 13.98
N GLY A 13 16.52 -4.96 15.26
CA GLY A 13 16.33 -3.62 15.79
C GLY A 13 17.63 -2.84 15.67
N ASP A 14 17.92 -2.30 14.49
CA ASP A 14 18.93 -1.25 14.35
C ASP A 14 18.64 -0.31 13.17
N TRP A 15 17.38 0.09 13.03
CA TRP A 15 16.93 1.08 12.04
C TRP A 15 16.81 2.51 12.62
N LEU A 16 17.30 2.72 13.85
CA LEU A 16 17.11 3.96 14.62
C LEU A 16 18.34 4.32 15.47
N SER A 17 19.52 4.49 14.86
CA SER A 17 20.59 5.38 15.35
C SER A 17 21.70 5.52 14.30
N ALA A 18 21.85 6.73 13.76
CA ALA A 18 23.05 7.12 13.04
C ALA A 18 23.47 8.49 13.58
N GLU A 19 24.17 8.47 14.72
CA GLU A 19 25.01 9.56 15.17
C GLU A 19 26.42 9.00 15.33
N ASP A 20 27.28 9.25 14.34
CA ASP A 20 28.73 9.11 14.49
C ASP A 20 29.39 10.44 14.11
N GLY A 21 29.89 11.14 15.12
CA GLY A 21 30.72 12.32 14.98
C GLY A 21 32.18 11.95 14.65
N PRO A 22 32.94 12.79 13.92
CA PRO A 22 34.34 12.50 13.66
C PRO A 22 35.26 13.10 14.75
N GLY A 23 36.16 12.25 15.26
CA GLY A 23 37.31 12.64 16.08
C GLY A 23 38.45 13.30 15.28
N ARG A 24 39.13 14.26 15.93
CA ARG A 24 40.37 14.97 15.54
C ARG A 24 41.55 14.00 15.33
N GLY A 25 42.64 14.27 14.59
CA GLY A 25 43.26 15.45 13.93
C GLY A 25 44.55 14.96 13.19
N PRO A 26 45.66 15.72 12.99
CA PRO A 26 45.90 17.17 13.08
C PRO A 26 46.56 17.82 11.81
N GLY A 27 46.54 19.16 11.73
CA GLY A 27 47.66 19.99 11.23
C GLY A 27 47.58 20.58 9.80
N GLY A 28 47.64 21.93 9.71
CA GLY A 28 47.99 22.68 8.50
C GLY A 28 47.04 23.85 8.21
N GLY A 29 47.51 25.08 8.34
CA GLY A 29 46.71 26.31 8.41
C GLY A 29 46.17 26.86 7.08
N ASP A 30 45.18 27.75 7.17
CA ASP A 30 45.39 29.19 6.95
C ASP A 30 44.12 29.99 7.30
N ASP A 31 44.37 31.18 7.84
CA ASP A 31 43.45 32.25 8.26
C ASP A 31 42.53 32.75 7.14
N VAL A 32 41.21 32.86 7.37
CA VAL A 32 40.42 34.06 7.03
C VAL A 32 39.24 34.21 8.00
N ARG A 33 39.18 35.39 8.63
CA ARG A 33 38.13 35.90 9.54
C ARG A 33 36.80 36.15 8.81
N ALA A 34 35.69 35.81 9.46
CA ALA A 34 34.44 36.57 9.36
C ALA A 34 33.63 36.41 10.66
N THR A 35 32.96 37.49 11.04
CA THR A 35 32.52 37.87 12.38
C THR A 35 31.20 37.25 12.82
N SER A 36 31.10 37.11 14.14
CA SER A 36 29.92 36.86 14.98
C SER A 36 28.74 37.78 14.70
N GLU A 37 27.51 37.29 14.91
CA GLU A 37 26.48 37.94 15.74
C GLU A 37 25.25 37.01 15.92
N THR A 38 24.86 36.80 17.19
CA THR A 38 23.61 36.18 17.67
C THR A 38 22.80 37.29 18.35
N PRO A 39 21.48 37.36 18.17
CA PRO A 39 20.52 37.20 19.29
C PRO A 39 19.17 36.59 18.79
N ALA A 40 18.10 36.30 19.54
CA ALA A 40 17.78 35.94 20.92
C ALA A 40 16.25 35.60 20.90
N GLU A 41 15.83 34.69 21.79
CA GLU A 41 14.56 34.53 22.55
C GLU A 41 13.18 35.07 22.09
N GLY A 42 12.14 34.30 22.47
CA GLY A 42 10.74 34.72 22.72
C GLY A 42 9.73 34.28 21.63
N GLU A 43 8.50 33.81 21.88
CA GLU A 43 7.64 33.67 23.07
C GLU A 43 6.54 32.61 22.77
N THR A 44 5.97 32.05 23.84
CA THR A 44 4.76 31.19 23.90
C THR A 44 3.45 31.94 23.62
N PRO A 45 2.39 31.25 23.15
CA PRO A 45 1.01 31.67 23.42
C PRO A 45 0.30 30.77 24.44
N THR A 46 -0.23 31.43 25.46
CA THR A 46 -1.15 30.96 26.51
C THR A 46 -2.61 30.85 26.05
N GLU A 47 -3.27 29.79 26.51
CA GLU A 47 -4.62 29.63 27.11
C GLU A 47 -5.78 30.63 26.86
N GLY A 48 -6.99 30.06 26.74
CA GLY A 48 -8.31 30.73 26.91
C GLY A 48 -9.19 30.62 25.65
N GLU A 49 -10.46 30.21 25.65
CA GLU A 49 -11.48 30.15 26.69
C GLU A 49 -12.53 29.07 26.34
N ARG A 50 -13.03 28.36 27.36
CA ARG A 50 -14.32 27.66 27.33
C ARG A 50 -15.42 28.70 27.48
N GLN A 51 -16.45 28.66 26.63
CA GLN A 51 -17.76 29.20 26.95
C GLN A 51 -18.83 28.10 26.99
N THR A 52 -19.72 28.33 27.94
CA THR A 52 -20.69 27.47 28.57
C THR A 52 -22.09 27.68 28.00
N GLY A 53 -22.88 26.60 27.94
CA GLY A 53 -24.24 26.58 28.49
C GLY A 53 -25.41 27.17 27.69
N GLY A 54 -26.54 26.46 27.79
CA GLY A 54 -27.89 26.90 27.41
C GLY A 54 -28.34 26.40 26.04
N GLU A 55 -29.52 25.83 25.80
CA GLU A 55 -30.58 25.21 26.59
C GLU A 55 -31.55 24.59 25.55
N ARG A 56 -32.33 23.57 25.93
CA ARG A 56 -33.32 22.93 25.03
C ARG A 56 -34.58 23.80 24.90
N PRO A 57 -35.26 23.81 23.73
CA PRO A 57 -36.68 24.09 23.67
C PRO A 57 -37.50 22.80 23.49
N THR A 58 -38.46 22.64 24.39
CA THR A 58 -39.56 21.68 24.38
C THR A 58 -40.81 22.27 23.72
N GLY A 59 -41.51 21.48 22.89
CA GLY A 59 -42.98 21.34 22.92
C GLY A 59 -43.89 22.29 22.11
N GLY A 60 -44.79 21.67 21.32
CA GLY A 60 -46.13 22.13 20.90
C GLY A 60 -46.19 22.98 19.62
N GLU A 61 -47.14 22.88 18.68
CA GLU A 61 -48.35 22.06 18.49
C GLU A 61 -48.81 22.23 17.00
N ARG A 62 -49.63 21.29 16.49
CA ARG A 62 -50.24 21.28 15.14
C ARG A 62 -51.33 22.37 14.98
N PRO A 63 -51.69 22.70 13.72
CA PRO A 63 -53.09 22.88 13.36
C PRO A 63 -53.55 21.95 12.21
N ALA A 64 -54.85 22.02 11.98
CA ALA A 64 -55.76 20.97 11.54
C ALA A 64 -56.04 20.88 10.02
N GLU A 65 -56.90 19.90 9.73
CA GLU A 65 -57.43 19.35 8.48
C GLU A 65 -58.25 20.32 7.62
N GLY A 66 -58.45 19.96 6.35
CA GLY A 66 -59.32 20.67 5.40
C GLY A 66 -59.44 19.98 4.03
N GLU A 67 -60.27 18.94 4.00
CA GLU A 67 -61.11 18.31 2.96
C GLU A 67 -60.94 18.57 1.44
N THR A 68 -61.10 17.46 0.71
CA THR A 68 -61.28 17.23 -0.75
C THR A 68 -62.55 17.82 -1.36
N PRO A 69 -62.54 18.02 -2.70
CA PRO A 69 -63.68 17.62 -3.54
C PRO A 69 -63.34 16.62 -4.66
N THR A 70 -64.22 15.63 -4.82
CA THR A 70 -64.54 14.78 -6.00
C THR A 70 -64.93 15.64 -7.22
N ASP A 71 -64.99 15.24 -8.49
CA ASP A 71 -65.16 13.99 -9.25
C ASP A 71 -64.78 14.38 -10.72
N GLY A 72 -64.06 13.58 -11.50
CA GLY A 72 -64.68 12.68 -12.50
C GLY A 72 -64.54 13.18 -13.95
N GLY A 73 -63.92 12.38 -14.83
CA GLY A 73 -64.02 12.54 -16.30
C GLY A 73 -62.75 12.30 -17.12
N THR A 74 -62.53 11.05 -17.55
CA THR A 74 -61.58 10.64 -18.61
C THR A 74 -62.08 11.11 -19.98
N PRO A 75 -61.18 11.40 -20.96
CA PRO A 75 -61.08 10.46 -22.07
C PRO A 75 -59.64 10.25 -22.64
N ALA A 76 -59.46 9.01 -23.11
CA ALA A 76 -58.68 8.58 -24.28
C ALA A 76 -57.14 8.66 -24.28
N GLU A 77 -56.57 7.45 -24.23
CA GLU A 77 -55.55 6.90 -25.14
C GLU A 77 -54.42 7.83 -25.61
N GLN A 78 -53.23 7.58 -25.06
CA GLN A 78 -51.99 7.56 -25.84
C GLN A 78 -51.03 6.55 -25.18
N GLU A 79 -50.98 5.35 -25.75
CA GLU A 79 -49.89 4.41 -25.55
C GLU A 79 -48.56 5.12 -25.88
N SER A 80 -47.74 5.31 -24.86
CA SER A 80 -46.31 5.54 -25.03
C SER A 80 -45.58 4.55 -24.14
N ALA A 81 -45.53 3.31 -24.61
CA ALA A 81 -44.44 2.41 -24.30
C ALA A 81 -43.12 3.10 -24.71
N ARG A 82 -42.47 3.76 -23.76
CA ARG A 82 -41.05 4.11 -23.84
C ARG A 82 -40.40 3.32 -22.72
N GLY A 83 -39.62 2.35 -23.16
CA GLY A 83 -39.14 1.24 -22.39
C GLY A 83 -38.51 1.67 -21.07
N ALA A 84 -38.59 0.74 -20.12
CA ALA A 84 -37.50 0.54 -19.19
C ALA A 84 -36.23 0.28 -20.01
N ASP A 85 -35.62 1.37 -20.48
CA ASP A 85 -34.40 1.36 -21.29
C ASP A 85 -33.24 1.10 -20.33
N ASP A 86 -32.89 -0.18 -20.24
CA ASP A 86 -31.56 -0.72 -19.99
C ASP A 86 -30.61 0.17 -19.18
N ARG A 87 -30.81 0.21 -17.86
CA ARG A 87 -29.75 0.57 -16.90
C ARG A 87 -28.69 -0.53 -16.72
N ALA A 88 -28.59 -1.47 -17.64
CA ALA A 88 -27.40 -2.29 -17.83
C ALA A 88 -26.51 -1.56 -18.85
N ALA A 89 -25.89 -0.45 -18.44
CA ALA A 89 -24.63 -0.07 -19.07
C ALA A 89 -23.78 -1.35 -19.06
N ALA A 90 -23.42 -1.86 -20.24
CA ALA A 90 -22.66 -3.09 -20.39
C ALA A 90 -21.53 -3.07 -19.37
N ARG A 91 -21.58 -4.00 -18.40
CA ARG A 91 -20.55 -4.06 -17.38
C ARG A 91 -19.26 -4.36 -18.13
N ASP A 92 -18.25 -3.54 -17.90
CA ASP A 92 -16.92 -3.86 -18.39
C ASP A 92 -16.48 -5.14 -17.69
N ASP A 93 -16.34 -6.23 -18.46
CA ASP A 93 -15.99 -7.56 -17.95
C ASP A 93 -14.59 -7.61 -17.32
N ARG A 94 -13.82 -6.50 -17.38
CA ARG A 94 -12.54 -6.32 -16.67
C ARG A 94 -12.71 -5.68 -15.29
N LEU A 95 -13.91 -5.24 -14.91
CA LEU A 95 -14.17 -4.70 -13.58
C LEU A 95 -14.62 -5.81 -12.63
N PRO A 96 -13.84 -6.12 -11.58
CA PRO A 96 -14.26 -7.05 -10.55
C PRO A 96 -15.55 -6.60 -9.85
N PRO A 97 -16.30 -7.53 -9.23
CA PRO A 97 -17.51 -7.19 -8.50
C PRO A 97 -17.27 -6.09 -7.46
N GLY A 98 -18.23 -5.16 -7.36
CA GLY A 98 -18.16 -4.03 -6.43
C GLY A 98 -17.13 -2.94 -6.78
N GLN A 99 -16.41 -3.06 -7.92
CA GLN A 99 -15.46 -2.05 -8.37
C GLN A 99 -16.10 -0.97 -9.23
N LYS A 100 -15.49 0.22 -9.19
CA LYS A 100 -15.82 1.33 -10.09
C LYS A 100 -14.57 1.80 -10.81
N LEU A 101 -14.67 2.01 -12.11
CA LEU A 101 -13.61 2.67 -12.86
C LEU A 101 -13.31 4.04 -12.22
N ARG A 102 -12.03 4.34 -12.05
CA ARG A 102 -11.56 5.67 -11.70
C ARG A 102 -10.71 6.24 -12.81
N ARG A 103 -10.99 7.52 -13.09
CA ARG A 103 -10.13 8.37 -13.91
C ARG A 103 -9.10 9.01 -12.98
N GLY A 104 -7.85 9.05 -13.42
CA GLY A 104 -6.73 9.54 -12.62
C GLY A 104 -6.16 8.49 -11.66
N TRP A 105 -5.08 8.85 -10.97
CA TRP A 105 -4.35 7.98 -10.06
C TRP A 105 -4.49 8.50 -8.62
N PRO A 106 -5.39 7.90 -7.81
CA PRO A 106 -5.58 8.34 -6.44
C PRO A 106 -4.35 8.06 -5.58
N VAL A 107 -4.01 9.03 -4.74
CA VAL A 107 -3.00 8.89 -3.70
C VAL A 107 -3.65 8.35 -2.43
N LEU A 108 -3.21 7.19 -1.96
CA LEU A 108 -3.62 6.58 -0.69
C LEU A 108 -2.41 6.11 0.09
N HIS A 109 -2.32 6.50 1.36
CA HIS A 109 -1.25 6.11 2.29
C HIS A 109 -1.86 5.86 3.67
N TYR A 110 -1.26 4.94 4.44
CA TYR A 110 -1.58 4.79 5.85
C TYR A 110 -0.71 5.68 6.75
N GLY A 111 0.45 6.10 6.24
CA GLY A 111 1.44 6.94 6.92
C GLY A 111 1.99 8.03 5.98
N PRO A 112 3.01 8.79 6.43
CA PRO A 112 3.62 9.84 5.63
C PRO A 112 4.32 9.28 4.38
N VAL A 113 4.59 10.15 3.40
CA VAL A 113 5.44 9.81 2.25
C VAL A 113 6.91 9.87 2.69
N PRO A 114 7.65 8.75 2.66
CA PRO A 114 9.05 8.74 3.03
C PRO A 114 9.88 9.54 2.01
N ARG A 115 10.90 10.25 2.53
CA ARG A 115 11.87 10.94 1.68
C ARG A 115 12.88 9.92 1.17
N PHE A 116 12.92 9.73 -0.14
CA PHE A 116 13.91 8.86 -0.76
C PHE A 116 15.34 9.41 -0.64
N LYS A 117 16.28 8.54 -0.28
CA LYS A 117 17.72 8.81 -0.17
C LYS A 117 18.48 7.67 -0.88
N PRO A 118 18.95 7.87 -2.13
CA PRO A 118 19.59 6.82 -2.93
C PRO A 118 20.74 6.12 -2.19
N ASP A 119 21.59 6.88 -1.51
CA ASP A 119 22.82 6.38 -0.88
C ASP A 119 22.57 5.43 0.30
N THR A 120 21.37 5.46 0.86
CA THR A 120 20.95 4.61 2.00
C THR A 120 19.89 3.59 1.61
N TRP A 121 19.43 3.63 0.36
CA TRP A 121 18.43 2.71 -0.13
C TRP A 121 19.10 1.43 -0.63
N SER A 122 18.53 0.30 -0.23
CA SER A 122 18.87 -1.01 -0.76
C SER A 122 17.61 -1.86 -0.87
N PHE A 123 17.57 -2.67 -1.92
CA PHE A 123 16.64 -3.77 -2.10
C PHE A 123 17.30 -5.07 -1.67
N GLN A 124 16.65 -5.84 -0.81
CA GLN A 124 17.23 -7.05 -0.21
C GLN A 124 16.37 -8.28 -0.48
N VAL A 125 17.01 -9.42 -0.69
CA VAL A 125 16.36 -10.75 -0.70
C VAL A 125 17.05 -11.61 0.34
N PHE A 126 16.27 -12.18 1.27
CA PHE A 126 16.78 -12.91 2.43
C PHE A 126 15.76 -13.93 2.94
N GLY A 127 16.04 -14.58 4.07
CA GLY A 127 15.22 -15.66 4.63
C GLY A 127 15.72 -17.00 4.11
N ALA A 128 14.80 -17.89 3.73
CA ALA A 128 15.14 -19.20 3.18
C ALA A 128 15.54 -19.11 1.69
N THR A 129 16.66 -18.47 1.39
CA THR A 129 17.29 -18.48 0.05
C THR A 129 17.96 -19.82 -0.22
N ALA A 130 18.07 -20.22 -1.48
CA ALA A 130 18.61 -21.52 -1.88
C ALA A 130 20.08 -21.72 -1.49
N ASP A 131 20.84 -20.62 -1.44
CA ASP A 131 22.24 -20.59 -1.00
C ASP A 131 22.40 -20.22 0.48
N GLY A 132 21.30 -19.90 1.18
CA GLY A 132 21.31 -19.45 2.57
C GLY A 132 21.86 -18.04 2.78
N GLU A 133 22.20 -17.32 1.71
CA GLU A 133 22.81 -15.99 1.77
C GLU A 133 21.78 -14.88 1.56
N LYS A 134 22.13 -13.69 2.06
CA LYS A 134 21.37 -12.46 1.79
C LYS A 134 21.91 -11.79 0.53
N HIS A 135 21.01 -11.49 -0.39
CA HIS A 135 21.31 -10.75 -1.62
C HIS A 135 20.86 -9.29 -1.45
N SER A 136 21.67 -8.34 -1.91
CA SER A 136 21.39 -6.92 -1.75
C SER A 136 21.85 -6.11 -2.96
N TRP A 137 20.98 -5.22 -3.43
CA TRP A 137 21.28 -4.26 -4.49
C TRP A 137 21.06 -2.85 -3.95
N ASP A 138 22.05 -1.98 -4.09
CA ASP A 138 21.82 -0.55 -3.91
C ASP A 138 20.93 0.00 -5.05
N HIS A 139 20.60 1.30 -4.98
CA HIS A 139 19.72 1.92 -5.97
C HIS A 139 20.26 1.85 -7.41
N ALA A 140 21.57 2.00 -7.60
CA ALA A 140 22.17 1.98 -8.92
C ALA A 140 22.17 0.54 -9.49
N ALA A 141 22.56 -0.44 -8.68
CA ALA A 141 22.58 -1.85 -9.05
C ALA A 141 21.16 -2.37 -9.35
N PHE A 142 20.16 -2.02 -8.53
CA PHE A 142 18.76 -2.39 -8.79
C PHE A 142 18.24 -1.76 -10.08
N SER A 143 18.57 -0.49 -10.32
CA SER A 143 18.14 0.23 -11.54
C SER A 143 18.75 -0.34 -12.83
N ALA A 144 19.89 -1.03 -12.72
CA ALA A 144 20.58 -1.69 -13.82
C ALA A 144 20.09 -3.13 -14.11
N LEU A 145 19.20 -3.68 -13.27
CA LEU A 145 18.61 -4.99 -13.51
C LEU A 145 17.77 -5.01 -14.81
N PRO A 146 17.59 -6.19 -15.44
CA PRO A 146 16.74 -6.34 -16.61
C PRO A 146 15.35 -5.73 -16.40
N ARG A 147 14.96 -4.84 -17.31
CA ARG A 147 13.66 -4.16 -17.28
C ARG A 147 12.64 -4.86 -18.16
N ALA A 148 11.39 -4.83 -17.72
CA ALA A 148 10.23 -5.29 -18.46
C ALA A 148 9.07 -4.30 -18.32
N GLU A 149 8.09 -4.46 -19.21
CA GLU A 149 6.83 -3.73 -19.20
C GLU A 149 5.67 -4.72 -19.06
N VAL A 150 4.71 -4.40 -18.19
CA VAL A 150 3.51 -5.19 -17.94
C VAL A 150 2.29 -4.30 -18.13
N HIS A 151 1.44 -4.66 -19.08
CA HIS A 151 0.13 -4.05 -19.24
C HIS A 151 -0.88 -4.79 -18.35
N ALA A 152 -1.39 -4.10 -17.34
CA ALA A 152 -2.23 -4.71 -16.33
C ALA A 152 -3.18 -3.73 -15.64
N ASP A 153 -4.32 -4.27 -15.23
CA ASP A 153 -5.29 -3.56 -14.42
C ASP A 153 -4.84 -3.50 -12.95
N PHE A 154 -5.38 -2.51 -12.24
CA PHE A 154 -5.05 -2.26 -10.85
C PHE A 154 -6.33 -2.07 -10.05
N HIS A 155 -6.56 -2.93 -9.08
CA HIS A 155 -7.81 -2.98 -8.32
C HIS A 155 -7.56 -2.63 -6.86
N CYS A 156 -8.17 -1.55 -6.36
CA CYS A 156 -8.06 -1.16 -4.96
C CYS A 156 -9.24 -1.69 -4.14
N VAL A 157 -8.93 -2.08 -2.90
CA VAL A 157 -9.93 -2.51 -1.91
C VAL A 157 -10.95 -1.45 -1.57
N THR A 158 -10.61 -0.17 -1.75
CA THR A 158 -11.53 0.97 -1.58
C THR A 158 -12.48 1.19 -2.78
N ARG A 159 -12.67 0.14 -3.58
CA ARG A 159 -13.67 0.03 -4.66
C ARG A 159 -13.39 0.89 -5.89
N PHE A 160 -12.13 1.24 -6.13
CA PHE A 160 -11.72 1.74 -7.44
C PHE A 160 -10.85 0.76 -8.21
N SER A 161 -11.00 0.81 -9.54
CA SER A 161 -10.10 0.16 -10.49
C SER A 161 -9.53 1.17 -11.47
N MET A 162 -8.28 1.00 -11.84
CA MET A 162 -7.63 1.69 -12.94
C MET A 162 -7.31 0.63 -13.99
N LEU A 163 -7.84 0.80 -15.20
CA LEU A 163 -7.61 -0.11 -16.30
C LEU A 163 -6.47 0.40 -17.19
N ASP A 164 -5.89 -0.49 -17.99
CA ASP A 164 -4.92 -0.16 -19.05
C ASP A 164 -3.66 0.54 -18.51
N ASN A 165 -3.17 0.14 -17.34
CA ASN A 165 -1.90 0.65 -16.84
C ASN A 165 -0.75 -0.10 -17.50
N GLU A 166 0.26 0.63 -17.93
CA GLU A 166 1.56 0.09 -18.30
C GLU A 166 2.51 0.28 -17.12
N TRP A 167 3.04 -0.81 -16.58
CA TRP A 167 3.99 -0.80 -15.47
C TRP A 167 5.39 -1.15 -15.99
N GLY A 168 6.35 -0.27 -15.77
CA GLY A 168 7.75 -0.50 -16.14
C GLY A 168 8.63 -0.74 -14.93
N GLY A 169 9.48 -1.76 -14.95
CA GLY A 169 10.31 -2.12 -13.80
C GLY A 169 11.01 -3.47 -13.94
N VAL A 170 11.29 -4.11 -12.80
CA VAL A 170 11.96 -5.43 -12.73
C VAL A 170 10.91 -6.48 -12.39
N LEU A 171 10.81 -7.56 -13.18
CA LEU A 171 9.87 -8.65 -12.87
C LEU A 171 10.28 -9.35 -11.58
N ALA A 172 9.30 -9.81 -10.81
CA ALA A 172 9.58 -10.67 -9.65
C ALA A 172 10.29 -11.97 -10.07
N ALA A 173 10.01 -12.48 -11.27
CA ALA A 173 10.74 -13.61 -11.87
C ALA A 173 12.24 -13.34 -11.97
N THR A 174 12.66 -12.13 -12.36
CA THR A 174 14.09 -11.75 -12.40
C THR A 174 14.73 -11.78 -11.02
N ILE A 175 14.00 -11.36 -9.98
CA ILE A 175 14.49 -11.42 -8.59
C ILE A 175 14.61 -12.87 -8.12
N LEU A 176 13.64 -13.72 -8.44
CA LEU A 176 13.68 -15.16 -8.15
C LEU A 176 14.84 -15.87 -8.87
N GLU A 177 15.18 -15.45 -10.08
CA GLU A 177 16.33 -16.00 -10.82
C GLU A 177 17.67 -15.59 -10.20
N LEU A 178 17.79 -14.32 -9.79
CA LEU A 178 19.02 -13.77 -9.22
C LEU A 178 19.28 -14.22 -7.78
N ALA A 179 18.21 -14.42 -7.00
CA ALA A 179 18.26 -14.92 -5.64
C ALA A 179 17.19 -16.01 -5.46
N PRO A 180 17.48 -17.26 -5.85
CA PRO A 180 16.51 -18.35 -5.81
C PRO A 180 16.03 -18.68 -4.39
N PRO A 181 14.75 -19.01 -4.20
CA PRO A 181 14.25 -19.51 -2.92
C PRO A 181 14.68 -20.97 -2.67
N ALA A 182 14.81 -21.35 -1.41
CA ALA A 182 14.98 -22.75 -1.03
C ALA A 182 13.71 -23.57 -1.37
N PRO A 183 13.83 -24.90 -1.59
CA PRO A 183 12.69 -25.74 -1.99
C PRO A 183 11.48 -25.72 -1.05
N GLU A 184 11.68 -25.45 0.23
CA GLU A 184 10.66 -25.39 1.27
C GLU A 184 9.93 -24.05 1.36
N VAL A 185 10.33 -23.04 0.59
CA VAL A 185 9.68 -21.73 0.58
C VAL A 185 8.27 -21.85 -0.02
N THR A 186 7.28 -21.39 0.75
CA THR A 186 5.88 -21.41 0.34
C THR A 186 5.31 -20.00 0.15
N HIS A 187 5.89 -19.01 0.84
CA HIS A 187 5.41 -17.64 0.88
C HIS A 187 6.58 -16.66 0.81
N VAL A 188 6.27 -15.41 0.51
CA VAL A 188 7.20 -14.30 0.65
C VAL A 188 6.57 -13.19 1.49
N MET A 189 7.39 -12.47 2.26
CA MET A 189 7.01 -11.20 2.86
C MET A 189 7.72 -10.08 2.11
N VAL A 190 6.95 -9.14 1.56
CA VAL A 190 7.50 -7.98 0.88
C VAL A 190 7.50 -6.82 1.87
N TRP A 191 8.71 -6.37 2.22
CA TRP A 191 8.94 -5.30 3.17
C TRP A 191 9.09 -3.97 2.47
N ALA A 192 8.52 -2.94 3.08
CA ALA A 192 8.57 -1.56 2.64
C ALA A 192 8.91 -0.62 3.79
N GLU A 193 9.14 0.65 3.44
CA GLU A 193 9.33 1.72 4.42
C GLU A 193 8.21 1.76 5.47
N LEU A 194 8.55 2.33 6.63
CA LEU A 194 7.63 2.54 7.75
C LEU A 194 7.06 1.24 8.37
N GLY A 195 7.73 0.10 8.17
CA GLY A 195 7.35 -1.17 8.77
C GLY A 195 6.15 -1.86 8.09
N TYR A 196 5.84 -1.47 6.85
CA TYR A 196 4.81 -2.14 6.09
C TYR A 196 5.34 -3.47 5.53
N GLY A 197 4.72 -4.57 5.94
CA GLY A 197 4.90 -5.89 5.33
C GLY A 197 3.65 -6.33 4.58
N SER A 198 3.81 -7.00 3.43
CA SER A 198 2.71 -7.71 2.76
C SER A 198 3.15 -9.12 2.42
N ASN A 199 2.43 -10.11 2.95
CA ASN A 199 2.67 -11.51 2.64
C ASN A 199 2.07 -11.89 1.28
N LEU A 200 2.66 -12.84 0.58
CA LEU A 200 2.16 -13.38 -0.68
C LEU A 200 2.48 -14.87 -0.72
N ARG A 201 1.61 -15.69 -1.32
CA ARG A 201 2.02 -17.04 -1.73
C ARG A 201 3.15 -16.91 -2.74
N LEU A 202 4.12 -17.81 -2.70
CA LEU A 202 5.22 -17.81 -3.68
C LEU A 202 4.67 -17.89 -5.11
N SER A 203 3.57 -18.61 -5.33
CA SER A 203 2.89 -18.70 -6.64
C SER A 203 2.31 -17.37 -7.13
N ASP A 204 1.80 -16.52 -6.23
CA ASP A 204 1.29 -15.19 -6.61
C ASP A 204 2.45 -14.23 -6.89
N PHE A 205 3.50 -14.31 -6.08
CA PHE A 205 4.72 -13.52 -6.29
C PHE A 205 5.41 -13.89 -7.61
N ALA A 206 5.46 -15.18 -7.94
CA ALA A 206 6.07 -15.71 -9.17
C ALA A 206 5.19 -15.56 -10.42
N ALA A 207 3.99 -14.95 -10.32
CA ALA A 207 3.16 -14.71 -11.48
C ALA A 207 3.91 -13.85 -12.51
N ALA A 208 3.73 -14.18 -13.80
CA ALA A 208 4.47 -13.56 -14.91
C ALA A 208 4.30 -12.03 -15.01
N THR A 209 3.24 -11.50 -14.41
CA THR A 209 2.88 -10.07 -14.42
C THR A 209 3.22 -9.35 -13.11
N THR A 210 3.76 -10.06 -12.11
CA THR A 210 4.19 -9.45 -10.85
C THR A 210 5.49 -8.68 -11.08
N ILE A 211 5.48 -7.39 -10.73
CA ILE A 211 6.55 -6.47 -11.10
C ILE A 211 6.88 -5.50 -9.97
N PHE A 212 8.18 -5.30 -9.72
CA PHE A 212 8.71 -4.18 -8.97
C PHE A 212 8.76 -2.96 -9.88
N ALA A 213 7.63 -2.26 -9.95
CA ALA A 213 7.44 -1.10 -10.79
C ALA A 213 8.26 0.09 -10.29
N THR A 214 8.91 0.76 -11.25
CA THR A 214 9.61 2.04 -11.08
C THR A 214 9.01 3.13 -11.97
N HIS A 215 8.21 2.73 -12.97
CA HIS A 215 7.54 3.60 -13.92
C HIS A 215 6.08 3.17 -14.10
N ARG A 216 5.24 4.12 -14.51
CA ARG A 216 3.89 3.87 -15.00
C ARG A 216 3.61 4.74 -16.21
N ASN A 217 3.16 4.13 -17.30
CA ASN A 217 2.86 4.78 -18.58
C ASN A 217 4.06 5.61 -19.08
N GLY A 218 5.23 4.99 -19.18
CA GLY A 218 6.50 5.63 -19.57
C GLY A 218 7.13 6.58 -18.54
N GLU A 219 6.39 7.08 -17.55
CA GLU A 219 6.90 8.07 -16.58
C GLU A 219 7.38 7.42 -15.27
N PRO A 220 8.46 7.94 -14.64
CA PRO A 220 8.85 7.51 -13.31
C PRO A 220 7.72 7.66 -12.29
N LEU A 221 7.67 6.75 -11.32
CA LEU A 221 6.74 6.91 -10.19
C LEU A 221 7.02 8.22 -9.45
N THR A 222 5.97 8.87 -8.95
CA THR A 222 6.14 9.96 -7.96
C THR A 222 6.38 9.37 -6.57
N ALA A 223 6.87 10.20 -5.65
CA ALA A 223 7.06 9.79 -4.25
C ALA A 223 5.75 9.26 -3.63
N GLU A 224 4.63 9.92 -3.90
CA GLU A 224 3.30 9.51 -3.42
C GLU A 224 2.87 8.14 -3.98
N HIS A 225 3.32 7.80 -5.18
CA HIS A 225 2.95 6.58 -5.88
C HIS A 225 3.93 5.42 -5.69
N GLY A 226 5.01 5.63 -4.94
CA GLY A 226 5.90 4.56 -4.49
C GLY A 226 7.33 4.66 -4.99
N PHE A 227 7.77 5.80 -5.54
CA PHE A 227 9.18 6.00 -5.89
C PHE A 227 10.11 5.71 -4.70
N PRO A 228 11.22 4.96 -4.86
CA PRO A 228 11.79 4.52 -6.14
C PRO A 228 11.13 3.26 -6.72
N VAL A 229 10.59 2.40 -5.86
CA VAL A 229 10.08 1.08 -6.23
C VAL A 229 8.79 0.77 -5.47
N ARG A 230 7.77 0.29 -6.18
CA ARG A 230 6.60 -0.36 -5.59
C ARG A 230 6.45 -1.78 -6.14
N LEU A 231 5.80 -2.65 -5.39
CA LEU A 231 5.29 -3.89 -5.95
C LEU A 231 3.91 -3.66 -6.60
N VAL A 232 3.68 -4.34 -7.71
CA VAL A 232 2.37 -4.50 -8.33
C VAL A 232 2.15 -5.99 -8.57
N VAL A 233 1.02 -6.51 -8.05
CA VAL A 233 0.55 -7.89 -8.23
C VAL A 233 -0.82 -7.80 -8.89
N PRO A 234 -0.91 -7.77 -10.23
CA PRO A 234 -2.13 -7.37 -10.94
C PRO A 234 -3.41 -8.14 -10.57
N HIS A 235 -3.27 -9.45 -10.30
CA HIS A 235 -4.41 -10.31 -10.00
C HIS A 235 -4.86 -10.23 -8.54
N LEU A 236 -4.19 -9.45 -7.69
CA LEU A 236 -4.57 -9.22 -6.30
C LEU A 236 -4.94 -7.76 -6.06
N TYR A 237 -5.63 -7.50 -4.95
CA TYR A 237 -5.91 -6.15 -4.52
C TYR A 237 -4.63 -5.37 -4.18
N ALA A 238 -4.69 -4.07 -4.45
CA ALA A 238 -3.58 -3.12 -4.34
C ALA A 238 -2.81 -3.09 -3.01
N TRP A 239 -3.39 -3.50 -1.89
CA TRP A 239 -2.66 -3.52 -0.62
C TRP A 239 -1.60 -4.63 -0.58
N LYS A 240 -1.76 -5.67 -1.39
CA LYS A 240 -0.77 -6.74 -1.57
C LYS A 240 0.49 -6.27 -2.31
N GLY A 241 0.43 -5.08 -2.94
CA GLY A 241 1.52 -4.45 -3.67
C GLY A 241 2.04 -3.19 -2.94
N PRO A 242 2.91 -3.34 -1.92
CA PRO A 242 3.45 -2.21 -1.15
C PRO A 242 4.15 -1.16 -2.00
N LYS A 243 4.09 0.09 -1.52
CA LYS A 243 4.90 1.20 -2.03
C LYS A 243 6.19 1.33 -1.21
N TRP A 244 7.24 1.88 -1.81
CA TRP A 244 8.52 2.13 -1.14
C TRP A 244 9.18 0.84 -0.64
N VAL A 245 9.28 -0.14 -1.54
CA VAL A 245 9.79 -1.47 -1.23
C VAL A 245 11.27 -1.43 -0.85
N ARG A 246 11.62 -2.25 0.14
CA ARG A 246 12.97 -2.47 0.67
C ARG A 246 13.46 -3.90 0.49
N GLY A 247 12.57 -4.87 0.31
CA GLY A 247 13.03 -6.24 0.04
C GLY A 247 11.95 -7.30 0.10
N VAL A 248 12.41 -8.53 -0.07
CA VAL A 248 11.63 -9.76 -0.07
C VAL A 248 12.27 -10.74 0.91
N GLU A 249 11.50 -11.24 1.86
CA GLU A 249 11.88 -12.32 2.74
C GLU A 249 11.20 -13.61 2.27
N TYR A 250 11.96 -14.67 2.06
CA TYR A 250 11.43 -15.98 1.75
C TYR A 250 11.03 -16.73 3.02
N LEU A 251 9.79 -17.21 3.05
CA LEU A 251 9.15 -17.84 4.19
C LEU A 251 8.77 -19.28 3.88
N THR A 252 9.04 -20.18 4.82
CA THR A 252 8.68 -21.60 4.74
C THR A 252 7.23 -21.87 5.17
N ALA A 253 6.63 -20.93 5.89
CA ALA A 253 5.21 -20.91 6.25
C ALA A 253 4.65 -19.50 6.14
N ASP A 254 3.34 -19.37 5.98
CA ASP A 254 2.69 -18.07 5.87
C ASP A 254 2.78 -17.29 7.19
N ARG A 255 2.91 -15.97 7.08
CA ARG A 255 2.90 -15.01 8.19
C ARG A 255 2.15 -13.77 7.75
N ARG A 256 1.15 -13.33 8.52
CA ARG A 256 0.33 -12.16 8.16
C ARG A 256 1.20 -10.91 8.00
N GLY A 257 0.89 -10.11 6.98
CA GLY A 257 1.44 -8.78 6.79
C GLY A 257 0.67 -7.72 7.59
N PHE A 258 1.03 -6.46 7.35
CA PHE A 258 0.53 -5.31 8.07
C PHE A 258 -0.99 -5.19 8.01
N TRP A 259 -1.61 -5.33 6.84
CA TRP A 259 -3.07 -5.21 6.73
C TRP A 259 -3.79 -6.50 7.09
N GLU A 260 -3.17 -7.64 6.84
CA GLU A 260 -3.72 -8.96 7.15
C GLU A 260 -3.89 -9.15 8.66
N GLU A 261 -2.96 -8.62 9.47
CA GLU A 261 -3.10 -8.53 10.92
C GLU A 261 -4.23 -7.56 11.36
N ARG A 262 -4.63 -6.64 10.48
CA ARG A 262 -5.65 -5.60 10.74
C ARG A 262 -7.00 -5.94 10.12
N GLY A 263 -7.24 -7.22 9.85
CA GLY A 263 -8.52 -7.73 9.38
C GLY A 263 -8.74 -7.66 7.87
N TYR A 264 -7.71 -7.39 7.08
CA TYR A 264 -7.77 -7.58 5.63
C TYR A 264 -7.59 -9.05 5.29
N HIS A 265 -8.16 -9.46 4.16
CA HIS A 265 -8.08 -10.85 3.72
C HIS A 265 -6.64 -11.25 3.40
N ASN A 266 -6.24 -12.45 3.81
CA ASN A 266 -4.87 -12.93 3.63
C ASN A 266 -4.42 -13.03 2.16
N ILE A 267 -5.27 -13.58 1.27
CA ILE A 267 -5.00 -13.64 -0.18
C ILE A 267 -5.27 -12.30 -0.90
N GLY A 268 -6.51 -11.81 -0.89
CA GLY A 268 -6.85 -10.52 -1.50
C GLY A 268 -7.25 -10.57 -2.98
N ASP A 269 -7.94 -11.61 -3.44
CA ASP A 269 -8.45 -11.70 -4.82
C ASP A 269 -9.64 -10.73 -5.08
N PRO A 270 -9.54 -9.81 -6.06
CA PRO A 270 -10.60 -8.86 -6.36
C PRO A 270 -11.84 -9.47 -7.01
N TRP A 271 -11.70 -10.55 -7.78
CA TRP A 271 -12.81 -11.22 -8.44
C TRP A 271 -13.66 -12.03 -7.48
N ARG A 272 -13.03 -12.58 -6.44
CA ARG A 272 -13.71 -13.29 -5.34
C ARG A 272 -14.18 -12.35 -4.22
N GLU A 273 -14.01 -11.04 -4.38
CA GLU A 273 -14.30 -10.01 -3.36
C GLU A 273 -13.66 -10.30 -1.99
N GLN A 274 -12.48 -10.93 -1.98
CA GLN A 274 -11.71 -11.23 -0.78
C GLN A 274 -11.09 -9.93 -0.22
N ARG A 275 -11.84 -9.18 0.60
CA ARG A 275 -11.43 -7.87 1.14
C ARG A 275 -11.00 -7.97 2.60
N TYR A 276 -11.67 -8.82 3.39
CA TYR A 276 -11.52 -8.90 4.83
C TYR A 276 -11.33 -10.33 5.32
N SER A 277 -10.70 -10.47 6.48
CA SER A 277 -10.30 -11.77 7.03
C SER A 277 -11.47 -12.67 7.42
N TYR A 278 -12.65 -12.13 7.72
CA TYR A 278 -13.84 -12.95 8.01
C TYR A 278 -14.35 -13.76 6.81
N GLN A 279 -13.86 -13.45 5.59
CA GLN A 279 -14.21 -14.17 4.37
C GLN A 279 -13.25 -15.34 4.09
N GLU A 280 -12.19 -15.49 4.88
CA GLU A 280 -11.17 -16.53 4.70
C GLU A 280 -11.76 -17.92 4.99
N GLY A 281 -11.52 -18.85 4.07
CA GLY A 281 -11.77 -20.27 4.27
C GLY A 281 -10.65 -20.97 5.04
N GLU A 282 -10.88 -22.25 5.36
CA GLU A 282 -9.86 -23.11 5.95
C GLU A 282 -8.62 -23.17 5.04
N GLY A 283 -7.44 -22.88 5.60
CA GLY A 283 -6.17 -22.89 4.88
C GLY A 283 -5.89 -21.66 4.01
N GLU A 284 -6.78 -20.65 3.98
CA GLU A 284 -6.52 -19.40 3.23
C GLU A 284 -5.62 -18.41 3.98
N GLY A 285 -5.30 -18.67 5.26
CA GLY A 285 -4.31 -17.93 6.04
C GLY A 285 -4.03 -18.58 7.40
N PRO A 286 -2.99 -18.11 8.12
CA PRO A 286 -2.71 -18.54 9.48
C PRO A 286 -3.83 -18.07 10.43
N ALA A 287 -3.91 -18.64 11.64
CA ALA A 287 -4.86 -18.16 12.64
C ALA A 287 -4.70 -16.65 12.91
N LEU A 288 -5.82 -15.97 13.12
CA LEU A 288 -5.89 -14.56 13.51
C LEU A 288 -5.55 -14.37 14.99
#